data_AF-A0A963RSR5-F1
#
_entry.id   AF-A0A963RSR5-F1
#
_cell.length_a   1.000
_cell.length_b   1.000
_cell.length_c   1.000
_cell.angle_alpha   90.00
_cell.angle_beta   90.00
_cell.angle_gamma   90.00
#
_symmetry.space_group_name_H-M   'P 1'
#
loop_
_entity.id
_entity.type
_entity.pdbx_description
1 polymer ?
#
loop_
_entity_poly.entity_id
_entity_poly.type
_entity_poly.pdbx_seq_one_letter_code
_entity_poly.pdbx_strand_id
1 'polypeptide(L)'
;MAGPLGRLRQRMARDWQLRQLRDERWRFLWDEPPPNEWVSFDCETTGLDTRNDEIVAIGAVRIRGQRIMTSERLELLVRPEKKVLSAESIRIHRLRGQDVEAGLPAGEAVERLLRFIGPRPLVGYYIDFDCAM
;
A
#
# COMPACT_ATOMS: atom_id res chain seq x y z
N MET A 1 18.11 -17.79 -1.23
CA MET A 1 17.09 -18.58 -1.95
C MET A 1 16.51 -19.61 -1.00
N ALA A 2 15.19 -19.67 -0.82
CA ALA A 2 14.57 -20.66 0.06
C ALA A 2 14.75 -22.08 -0.49
N GLY A 3 15.18 -23.02 0.36
CA GLY A 3 15.31 -24.44 0.00
C GLY A 3 13.96 -25.11 -0.32
N PRO A 4 13.97 -26.36 -0.82
CA PRO A 4 12.75 -27.07 -1.24
C PRO A 4 11.66 -27.15 -0.16
N LEU A 5 12.02 -27.35 1.10
CA LEU A 5 11.10 -27.31 2.24
C LEU A 5 10.49 -25.92 2.50
N GLY A 6 11.25 -24.85 2.25
CA GLY A 6 10.77 -23.47 2.37
C GLY A 6 9.75 -23.13 1.29
N ARG A 7 9.99 -23.56 0.05
CA ARG A 7 9.06 -23.39 -1.08
C ARG A 7 7.74 -24.14 -0.85
N LEU A 8 7.79 -25.34 -0.28
CA LEU A 8 6.59 -26.11 0.06
C LEU A 8 5.73 -25.39 1.11
N ARG A 9 6.35 -24.86 2.18
CA ARG A 9 5.64 -24.09 3.22
C ARG A 9 5.00 -22.83 2.66
N GLN A 10 5.72 -22.07 1.82
CA GLN A 10 5.18 -20.89 1.16
C GLN A 10 3.96 -21.21 0.28
N ARG A 11 4.01 -22.33 -0.45
CA ARG A 11 2.90 -22.79 -1.28
C ARG A 11 1.67 -23.16 -0.44
N MET A 12 1.85 -23.87 0.68
CA MET A 12 0.74 -24.21 1.57
C MET A 12 0.13 -22.97 2.24
N ALA A 13 0.96 -22.02 2.68
CA ALA A 13 0.49 -20.76 3.25
C ALA A 13 -0.32 -19.95 2.23
N ARG A 14 0.19 -19.84 0.99
CA ARG A 14 -0.51 -19.23 -0.14
C ARG A 14 -1.87 -19.89 -0.41
N ASP A 15 -1.90 -21.21 -0.50
CA ASP A 15 -3.13 -21.95 -0.77
C ASP A 15 -4.17 -21.76 0.35
N TRP A 16 -3.71 -21.65 1.60
CA TRP A 16 -4.58 -21.31 2.72
C TRP A 16 -5.12 -19.87 2.64
N GLN A 17 -4.26 -18.88 2.36
CA GLN A 17 -4.67 -17.48 2.20
C GLN A 17 -5.69 -17.31 1.06
N LEU A 18 -5.46 -17.97 -0.08
CA LEU A 18 -6.38 -17.96 -1.21
C LEU A 18 -7.75 -18.54 -0.87
N ARG A 19 -7.83 -19.53 0.04
CA ARG A 19 -9.12 -20.05 0.54
C ARG A 19 -9.85 -19.07 1.45
N GLN A 20 -9.13 -18.16 2.11
CA GLN A 20 -9.71 -17.11 2.96
C GLN A 20 -10.10 -15.86 2.15
N LEU A 21 -9.70 -15.77 0.88
CA LEU A 21 -9.97 -14.62 0.04
C LEU A 21 -11.48 -14.52 -0.23
N ARG A 22 -12.10 -13.44 0.24
CA ARG A 22 -13.55 -13.21 0.10
C ARG A 22 -13.94 -12.60 -1.24
N ASP A 23 -13.01 -11.90 -1.87
CA ASP A 23 -13.24 -11.18 -3.13
C ASP A 23 -12.22 -11.64 -4.17
N GLU A 24 -12.72 -12.41 -5.15
CA GLU A 24 -11.90 -13.03 -6.18
C GLU A 24 -11.20 -12.01 -7.10
N ARG A 25 -11.67 -10.76 -7.13
CA ARG A 25 -11.03 -9.69 -7.92
C ARG A 25 -9.57 -9.47 -7.49
N TRP A 26 -9.21 -9.84 -6.27
CA TRP A 26 -7.88 -9.67 -5.69
C TRP A 26 -6.99 -10.90 -5.79
N ARG A 27 -7.45 -11.97 -6.42
CA ARG A 27 -6.71 -13.23 -6.51
C ARG A 27 -5.32 -13.07 -7.16
N PHE A 28 -5.18 -12.13 -8.10
CA PHE A 28 -3.93 -11.85 -8.81
C PHE A 28 -2.80 -11.36 -7.89
N LEU A 29 -3.10 -10.86 -6.69
CA LEU A 29 -2.10 -10.47 -5.70
C LEU A 29 -1.27 -11.68 -5.20
N TRP A 30 -1.77 -12.90 -5.41
CA TRP A 30 -1.07 -14.14 -5.07
C TRP A 30 -0.43 -14.82 -6.29
N ASP A 31 -0.39 -14.19 -7.45
CA ASP A 31 0.35 -14.74 -8.60
C ASP A 31 1.86 -14.77 -8.32
N GLU A 32 2.63 -15.43 -9.18
CA GLU A 32 4.09 -15.40 -9.05
C GLU A 32 4.59 -13.96 -9.32
N PRO A 33 5.35 -13.35 -8.41
CA PRO A 33 5.89 -12.02 -8.63
C PRO A 33 6.87 -12.02 -9.82
N PRO A 34 6.90 -10.92 -10.62
CA PRO A 34 7.96 -10.73 -11.60
C PRO A 34 9.34 -10.81 -10.91
N PRO A 35 10.31 -11.50 -11.52
CA PRO A 35 11.61 -11.69 -10.90
C PRO A 35 12.33 -10.35 -10.74
N ASN A 36 12.93 -10.14 -9.56
CA ASN A 36 13.64 -8.92 -9.21
C ASN A 36 12.78 -7.64 -9.29
N GLU A 37 11.49 -7.74 -9.00
CA GLU A 37 10.63 -6.56 -8.83
C GLU A 37 10.06 -6.48 -7.41
N TRP A 38 9.96 -5.25 -6.91
CA TRP A 38 9.35 -4.92 -5.63
C TRP A 38 8.52 -3.65 -5.77
N VAL A 39 7.64 -3.42 -4.81
CA VAL A 39 6.98 -2.12 -4.63
C VAL A 39 7.29 -1.58 -3.26
N SER A 40 7.72 -0.32 -3.24
CA SER A 40 7.77 0.44 -2.01
C SER A 40 6.58 1.39 -1.97
N PHE A 41 5.91 1.46 -0.82
CA PHE A 41 4.84 2.41 -0.60
C PHE A 41 4.88 2.93 0.83
N ASP A 42 4.26 4.08 1.02
CA ASP A 42 4.18 4.83 2.26
C ASP A 42 2.84 5.57 2.28
N CYS A 43 2.22 5.61 3.46
CA CYS A 43 0.95 6.28 3.70
C CYS A 43 1.17 7.48 4.62
N GLU A 44 0.74 8.65 4.17
CA GLU A 44 0.62 9.81 5.04
C GLU A 44 -0.75 9.80 5.70
N THR A 45 -0.80 10.13 6.99
CA THR A 45 -1.98 9.91 7.83
C THR A 45 -2.27 11.14 8.71
N THR A 46 -3.46 11.19 9.30
CA THR A 46 -3.81 12.26 10.25
C THR A 46 -3.09 12.15 11.59
N GLY A 47 -2.52 10.98 11.90
CA GLY A 47 -1.85 10.64 13.15
C GLY A 47 -1.37 9.18 13.14
N LEU A 48 -0.91 8.67 14.29
CA LEU A 48 -0.25 7.36 14.39
C LEU A 48 -1.14 6.24 14.98
N ASP A 49 -2.44 6.47 15.18
CA ASP A 49 -3.38 5.45 15.66
C ASP A 49 -4.11 4.78 14.49
N THR A 50 -3.70 3.57 14.12
CA THR A 50 -4.27 2.79 13.00
C THR A 50 -5.77 2.48 13.11
N ARG A 51 -6.40 2.70 14.26
CA ARG A 51 -7.84 2.50 14.45
C ARG A 51 -8.65 3.77 14.28
N ASN A 52 -8.04 4.92 14.58
CA ASN A 52 -8.76 6.19 14.72
C ASN A 52 -8.31 7.24 13.71
N ASP A 53 -7.06 7.19 13.26
CA ASP A 53 -6.51 8.07 12.24
C ASP A 53 -6.80 7.55 10.83
N GLU A 54 -6.73 8.44 9.86
CA GLU A 54 -7.10 8.17 8.47
C GLU A 54 -5.94 8.48 7.51
N ILE A 55 -5.92 7.74 6.39
CA ILE A 55 -4.98 7.98 5.29
C ILE A 55 -5.37 9.29 4.59
N VAL A 56 -4.39 10.16 4.35
CA VAL A 56 -4.55 11.41 3.60
C VAL A 56 -3.76 11.42 2.29
N ALA A 57 -2.72 10.60 2.17
CA ALA A 57 -2.03 10.37 0.91
C ALA A 57 -1.38 8.99 0.84
N ILE A 58 -1.17 8.49 -0.38
CA ILE A 58 -0.45 7.25 -0.65
C ILE A 58 0.60 7.55 -1.71
N GLY A 59 1.86 7.25 -1.40
CA GLY A 59 2.96 7.23 -2.35
C GLY A 59 3.41 5.80 -2.59
N ALA A 60 3.61 5.40 -3.85
CA ALA A 60 4.21 4.11 -4.17
C ALA A 60 5.13 4.18 -5.39
N VAL A 61 6.15 3.35 -5.45
CA VAL A 61 7.10 3.27 -6.55
C VAL A 61 7.54 1.84 -6.80
N ARG A 62 7.71 1.48 -8.08
CA ARG A 62 8.27 0.20 -8.47
C ARG A 62 9.79 0.20 -8.38
N ILE A 63 10.34 -0.91 -7.94
CA ILE A 63 11.77 -1.18 -7.94
C ILE A 63 12.01 -2.34 -8.89
N ARG A 64 12.95 -2.20 -9.83
CA ARG A 64 13.38 -3.29 -10.72
C ARG A 64 14.89 -3.51 -10.57
N GLY A 65 15.28 -4.66 -10.03
CA GLY A 65 16.67 -4.96 -9.69
C GLY A 65 17.23 -3.92 -8.74
N GLN A 66 18.21 -3.15 -9.22
CA GLN A 66 18.89 -2.09 -8.45
C GLN A 66 18.44 -0.68 -8.84
N ARG A 67 17.25 -0.54 -9.45
CA ARG A 67 16.73 0.74 -9.92
C ARG A 67 15.37 1.06 -9.33
N ILE A 68 15.21 2.30 -8.87
CA ILE A 68 13.93 2.89 -8.49
C ILE A 68 13.31 3.49 -9.75
N MET A 69 12.11 3.06 -10.11
CA MET A 69 11.44 3.46 -11.34
C MET A 69 10.58 4.70 -11.06
N THR A 70 11.21 5.86 -10.90
CA THR A 70 10.53 7.11 -10.51
C THR A 70 9.46 7.58 -11.51
N SER A 71 9.55 7.19 -12.78
CA SER A 71 8.53 7.43 -13.81
C SER A 71 7.32 6.50 -13.69
N GLU A 72 7.44 5.41 -12.93
CA GLU A 72 6.37 4.45 -12.62
C GLU A 72 5.98 4.57 -11.15
N ARG A 73 5.66 5.79 -10.71
CA ARG A 73 5.19 6.08 -9.37
C ARG A 73 3.67 6.25 -9.34
N LEU A 74 3.08 5.92 -8.21
CA LEU A 74 1.70 6.21 -7.86
C LEU A 74 1.72 7.27 -6.76
N GLU A 75 0.99 8.35 -6.97
CA GLU A 75 0.74 9.37 -5.95
C GLU A 75 -0.77 9.60 -5.91
N LEU A 76 -1.38 9.37 -4.76
CA LEU A 76 -2.81 9.55 -4.54
C LEU A 76 -3.02 10.44 -3.34
N LEU A 77 -3.93 11.40 -3.46
CA LEU A 77 -4.51 12.09 -2.32
C LEU A 77 -5.78 11.36 -1.92
N VAL A 78 -5.96 11.19 -0.62
CA VAL A 78 -7.09 10.48 -0.02
C VAL A 78 -7.87 11.47 0.83
N ARG A 79 -9.19 11.49 0.64
CA ARG A 79 -10.07 12.36 1.41
C ARG A 79 -10.49 11.64 2.70
N PRO A 80 -10.07 12.12 3.89
CA PRO A 80 -10.52 11.57 5.15
C PRO A 80 -12.00 11.89 5.38
N GLU A 81 -12.71 11.01 6.07
CA GLU A 81 -14.12 11.18 6.40
C GLU A 81 -14.30 12.05 7.64
N LYS A 82 -13.35 12.01 8.59
CA LYS A 82 -13.35 12.89 9.77
C LYS A 82 -12.75 14.24 9.38
N LYS A 83 -13.61 15.26 9.33
CA LYS A 83 -13.29 16.65 8.90
C LYS A 83 -12.16 17.37 9.66
N VAL A 84 -11.57 16.79 10.69
CA VAL A 84 -10.57 17.47 11.52
C VAL A 84 -9.18 17.02 11.09
N LEU A 85 -8.69 17.59 9.98
CA LEU A 85 -7.25 17.68 9.78
C LEU A 85 -6.71 18.62 10.87
N SER A 86 -5.92 18.10 11.80
CA SER A 86 -5.27 18.93 12.79
C SER A 86 -4.32 19.92 12.09
N ALA A 87 -4.18 21.13 12.63
CA ALA A 87 -3.27 22.13 12.07
C ALA A 87 -1.79 21.66 12.05
N GLU A 88 -1.45 20.64 12.86
CA GLU A 88 -0.15 19.98 12.84
C GLU A 88 0.02 19.04 11.63
N SER A 89 -1.00 18.24 11.29
CA SER A 89 -0.97 17.37 10.09
C SER A 89 -0.79 18.19 8.80
N ILE A 90 -1.46 19.34 8.69
CA ILE A 90 -1.31 20.25 7.53
C ILE A 90 0.11 20.83 7.44
N ARG A 91 0.75 21.13 8.58
CA ARG A 91 2.11 21.73 8.61
C ARG A 91 3.21 20.72 8.28
N ILE A 92 3.05 19.46 8.70
CA ILE A 92 4.07 18.42 8.51
C ILE A 92 4.10 17.97 7.04
N HIS A 93 2.93 17.78 6.41
CA HIS A 93 2.86 17.10 5.11
C HIS A 93 2.85 18.04 3.88
N ARG A 94 2.96 19.37 4.06
CA ARG A 94 2.92 20.39 2.97
C ARG A 94 1.68 20.32 2.04
N LEU A 95 0.68 19.50 2.35
CA LEU A 95 -0.58 19.40 1.62
C LEU A 95 -1.50 20.52 2.10
N ARG A 96 -2.03 21.33 1.17
CA ARG A 96 -3.03 22.35 1.53
C ARG A 96 -4.32 21.60 1.83
N GLY A 97 -5.04 21.95 2.90
CA GLY A 97 -6.30 21.27 3.25
C GLY A 97 -7.34 21.23 2.12
N GLN A 98 -7.24 22.15 1.14
CA GLN A 98 -8.08 22.18 -0.07
C GLN A 98 -7.79 21.01 -1.04
N ASP A 99 -6.55 20.55 -1.12
CA ASP A 99 -6.14 19.46 -2.00
C ASP A 99 -6.61 18.10 -1.45
N VAL A 100 -6.76 17.99 -0.14
CA VAL A 100 -7.23 16.78 0.56
C VAL A 100 -8.74 16.58 0.41
N GLU A 101 -9.53 17.66 0.39
CA GLU A 101 -10.99 17.61 0.15
C GLU A 101 -11.35 17.13 -1.27
N ALA A 102 -10.45 17.31 -2.23
CA ALA A 102 -10.57 16.79 -3.59
C ALA A 102 -9.98 15.37 -3.77
N GLY A 103 -9.49 14.77 -2.69
CA GLY A 103 -8.90 13.44 -2.68
C GLY A 103 -9.90 12.32 -3.00
N LEU A 104 -9.36 11.14 -3.31
CA LEU A 104 -10.15 9.94 -3.56
C LEU A 104 -10.76 9.41 -2.26
N PRO A 105 -11.93 8.75 -2.31
CA PRO A 105 -12.38 7.90 -1.20
C PRO A 105 -11.31 6.84 -0.87
N ALA A 106 -11.10 6.55 0.42
CA ALA A 106 -10.07 5.62 0.86
C ALA A 106 -10.15 4.25 0.16
N GLY A 107 -11.35 3.68 0.03
CA GLY A 107 -11.55 2.41 -0.68
C GLY A 107 -11.09 2.44 -2.14
N GLU A 108 -11.29 3.54 -2.86
CA GLU A 108 -10.83 3.69 -4.24
C GLU A 108 -9.31 3.85 -4.32
N ALA A 109 -8.72 4.60 -3.37
CA ALA A 109 -7.27 4.76 -3.30
C ALA A 109 -6.56 3.43 -3.02
N VAL A 110 -7.07 2.65 -2.07
CA VAL A 110 -6.58 1.29 -1.78
C VAL A 110 -6.77 0.38 -2.99
N GLU A 111 -7.90 0.46 -3.69
CA GLU A 111 -8.12 -0.32 -4.91
C GLU A 111 -7.03 -0.06 -5.96
N ARG A 112 -6.71 1.22 -6.20
CA ARG A 112 -5.65 1.64 -7.12
C ARG A 112 -4.27 1.19 -6.65
N LEU A 113 -3.98 1.29 -5.35
CA LEU A 113 -2.73 0.83 -4.75
C LEU A 113 -2.55 -0.68 -4.94
N LEU A 114 -3.55 -1.50 -4.62
CA LEU A 114 -3.49 -2.96 -4.77
C LEU A 114 -3.23 -3.36 -6.23
N ARG A 115 -3.87 -2.70 -7.19
CA ARG A 115 -3.61 -2.91 -8.63
C ARG A 115 -2.19 -2.51 -9.02
N PHE A 116 -1.66 -1.44 -8.45
CA PHE A 116 -0.29 -0.98 -8.71
C PHE A 116 0.77 -1.95 -8.16
N ILE A 117 0.55 -2.45 -6.93
CA ILE A 117 1.40 -3.45 -6.26
C ILE A 117 1.41 -4.75 -7.08
N GLY A 118 0.23 -5.33 -7.33
CA GLY A 118 0.13 -6.66 -7.94
C GLY A 118 0.72 -7.75 -7.03
N PRO A 119 1.31 -8.81 -7.59
CA PRO A 119 1.90 -9.89 -6.78
C PRO A 119 3.27 -9.54 -6.18
N ARG A 120 3.77 -8.31 -6.37
CA ARG A 120 5.14 -7.93 -5.99
C ARG A 120 5.30 -7.89 -4.47
N PRO A 121 6.45 -8.34 -3.93
CA PRO A 121 6.74 -8.15 -2.52
C PRO A 121 6.86 -6.66 -2.18
N LEU A 122 6.46 -6.34 -0.96
CA LEU A 122 6.46 -4.98 -0.42
C LEU A 122 7.77 -4.68 0.30
N VAL A 123 8.27 -3.45 0.17
CA VAL A 123 9.49 -2.97 0.83
C VAL A 123 9.23 -1.57 1.38
N GLY A 124 9.47 -1.36 2.66
CA GLY A 124 9.34 -0.04 3.26
C GLY A 124 9.94 0.00 4.65
N TYR A 125 10.07 1.21 5.18
CA TYR A 125 10.45 1.42 6.56
C TYR A 125 9.19 1.36 7.42
N TYR A 126 9.18 0.51 8.44
CA TYR A 126 8.01 0.33 9.32
C TYR A 126 6.69 -0.01 8.60
N ILE A 127 6.79 -0.74 7.47
CA ILE A 127 5.68 -1.02 6.55
C ILE A 127 4.47 -1.73 7.16
N ASP A 128 4.64 -2.39 8.31
CA ASP A 128 3.53 -2.99 9.05
C ASP A 128 2.50 -1.93 9.50
N PHE A 129 2.94 -0.69 9.77
CA PHE A 129 2.07 0.43 10.05
C PHE A 129 1.25 0.80 8.81
N ASP A 130 1.90 1.02 7.67
CA ASP A 130 1.24 1.38 6.41
C ASP A 130 0.26 0.30 5.93
N CYS A 131 0.54 -0.98 6.23
CA CYS A 131 -0.36 -2.09 5.93
C CYS A 131 -1.53 -2.21 6.92
N ALA A 132 -1.42 -1.64 8.11
CA ALA A 132 -2.45 -1.65 9.15
C ALA A 132 -3.41 -0.46 9.08
N MET A 133 -2.99 0.63 8.42
CA MET A 133 -3.84 1.76 8.04
C MET A 133 -4.86 1.37 6.96
#